data_AF-A0ABD7L1P0-F1
#
_entry.id   AF-A0ABD7L1P0-F1
#
_cell.length_a   1.000
_cell.length_b   1.000
_cell.length_c   1.000
_cell.angle_alpha   90.00
_cell.angle_beta   90.00
_cell.angle_gamma   90.00
#
_symmetry.space_group_name_H-M   'P 1'
#
loop_
_entity.id
_entity.type
_entity.pdbx_description
1 polymer ?
#
loop_
_entity_poly.entity_id
_entity_poly.type
_entity_poly.pdbx_seq_one_letter_code
_entity_poly.pdbx_strand_id
1 'polypeptide(L)'
;MGNVKTKQQIQFRLSGALDLALQKEAARRGMSVNELAKKIVINELTNAGTSTFKADVSLKHVLSSSYNIIHLAVFIIMSANPELSEDAATEIASKFIFSKSNARVSNIMKQLGVED
;
A
#
# COMPACT_ATOMS: atom_id res chain seq x y z
N MET A 1 -14.31 -46.90 -19.46
CA MET A 1 -13.16 -46.01 -19.18
C MET A 1 -13.70 -44.62 -18.94
N GLY A 2 -13.60 -44.10 -17.73
CA GLY A 2 -14.17 -42.79 -17.37
C GLY A 2 -13.47 -41.64 -18.08
N ASN A 3 -14.24 -40.67 -18.57
CA ASN A 3 -13.76 -39.44 -19.21
C ASN A 3 -12.86 -38.66 -18.24
N VAL A 4 -11.55 -38.89 -18.31
CA VAL A 4 -10.56 -38.04 -17.64
C VAL A 4 -10.58 -36.70 -18.39
N LYS A 5 -11.15 -35.66 -17.77
CA LYS A 5 -11.10 -34.29 -18.30
C LYS A 5 -9.63 -33.94 -18.56
N THR A 6 -9.23 -33.91 -19.82
CA THR A 6 -7.90 -33.45 -20.23
C THR A 6 -7.75 -32.01 -19.80
N LYS A 7 -6.67 -31.69 -19.08
CA LYS A 7 -6.36 -30.32 -18.68
C LYS A 7 -6.21 -29.48 -19.96
N GLN A 8 -7.13 -28.55 -20.17
CA GLN A 8 -7.02 -27.60 -21.28
C GLN A 8 -5.70 -26.84 -21.15
N GLN A 9 -4.85 -26.94 -22.17
CA GLN A 9 -3.64 -26.14 -22.24
C GLN A 9 -4.03 -24.73 -22.65
N ILE A 10 -4.15 -23.85 -21.66
CA ILE A 10 -4.34 -22.42 -21.89
C ILE A 10 -2.94 -21.80 -22.03
N GLN A 11 -2.65 -21.25 -23.22
CA GLN A 11 -1.42 -20.51 -23.46
C GLN A 11 -1.66 -19.02 -23.28
N PHE A 12 -1.04 -18.43 -22.26
CA PHE A 12 -1.03 -16.98 -22.09
C PHE A 12 0.15 -16.40 -22.86
N ARG A 13 -0.09 -15.37 -23.66
CA ARG A 13 0.99 -14.61 -24.30
C ARG A 13 1.40 -13.47 -23.37
N LEU A 14 2.62 -13.53 -22.88
CA LEU A 14 3.24 -12.43 -22.13
C LEU A 14 3.84 -11.41 -23.09
N SER A 15 3.98 -10.16 -22.66
CA SER A 15 4.79 -9.19 -23.38
C SER A 15 6.26 -9.63 -23.36
N GLY A 16 7.05 -9.29 -24.38
CA GLY A 16 8.43 -9.76 -24.51
C GLY A 16 9.32 -9.42 -23.31
N ALA A 17 9.11 -8.27 -22.67
CA ALA A 17 9.83 -7.89 -21.46
C ALA A 17 9.47 -8.77 -20.25
N LEU A 18 8.19 -9.13 -20.10
CA LEU A 18 7.72 -10.00 -19.02
C LEU A 18 8.18 -11.45 -19.20
N ASP A 19 8.20 -11.95 -20.43
CA ASP A 19 8.71 -13.30 -20.73
C ASP A 19 10.21 -13.40 -20.40
N LEU A 20 11.01 -12.41 -20.80
CA LEU A 20 12.43 -12.34 -20.45
C LEU A 20 12.66 -12.26 -18.93
N ALA A 21 11.85 -11.48 -18.22
CA ALA A 21 11.94 -11.39 -16.76
C ALA A 21 11.60 -12.72 -16.08
N LEU A 22 10.56 -13.40 -16.55
CA LEU A 22 10.13 -14.70 -16.03
C LEU A 22 11.18 -15.78 -16.31
N GLN A 23 11.79 -15.79 -17.50
CA GLN A 23 12.87 -16.72 -17.85
C GLN A 23 14.11 -16.52 -16.97
N LYS A 24 14.53 -15.27 -16.73
CA LYS A 24 15.66 -14.96 -15.85
C LYS A 24 15.40 -15.42 -14.42
N GLU A 25 14.20 -15.19 -13.90
CA GLU A 25 13.84 -15.57 -12.54
C GLU A 25 13.69 -17.09 -12.38
N ALA A 26 13.19 -17.78 -13.42
CA ALA A 26 13.10 -19.23 -13.46
C ALA A 26 14.50 -19.88 -13.45
N ALA A 27 15.41 -19.35 -14.26
CA ALA A 27 16.81 -19.76 -14.29
C ALA A 27 17.51 -19.53 -12.95
N ARG A 28 17.31 -18.36 -12.33
CA ARG A 28 17.86 -18.03 -11.00
C ARG A 28 17.43 -19.02 -9.92
N ARG A 29 16.21 -19.53 -9.99
CA ARG A 29 15.64 -20.47 -9.00
C ARG A 29 15.76 -21.94 -9.41
N GLY A 30 16.44 -22.25 -10.52
CA GLY A 30 16.64 -23.61 -11.01
C GLY A 30 15.34 -24.36 -11.32
N MET A 31 14.31 -23.65 -11.79
CA MET A 31 12.99 -24.24 -12.08
C MET A 31 12.54 -23.92 -13.50
N SER A 32 11.56 -24.67 -14.02
CA SER A 32 11.00 -24.35 -15.32
C SER A 32 10.15 -23.08 -15.27
N VAL A 33 10.10 -22.34 -16.38
CA VAL A 33 9.30 -21.13 -16.55
C VAL A 33 7.82 -21.38 -16.20
N ASN A 34 7.30 -22.55 -16.61
CA ASN A 34 5.92 -22.97 -16.35
C ASN A 34 5.68 -23.26 -14.85
N GLU A 35 6.62 -23.88 -14.16
CA GLU A 35 6.52 -24.12 -12.72
C GLU A 35 6.59 -22.82 -11.93
N LEU A 36 7.47 -21.89 -12.32
CA LEU A 36 7.53 -20.57 -11.71
C LEU A 36 6.21 -19.82 -11.91
N ALA A 37 5.67 -19.79 -13.13
CA ALA A 37 4.39 -19.15 -13.42
C ALA A 37 3.25 -19.72 -12.56
N LYS A 38 3.16 -21.05 -12.44
CA LYS A 38 2.18 -21.72 -11.56
C LYS A 38 2.38 -21.34 -10.11
N LYS A 39 3.62 -21.30 -9.61
CA LYS A 39 3.92 -20.89 -8.24
C LYS A 39 3.54 -19.44 -7.99
N ILE A 40 3.77 -18.53 -8.92
CA ILE A 40 3.34 -17.12 -8.82
C ILE A 40 1.83 -17.06 -8.72
N VAL A 41 1.10 -17.73 -9.63
CA VAL A 41 -0.38 -17.73 -9.61
C VAL A 41 -0.93 -18.36 -8.33
N ILE A 42 -0.38 -19.49 -7.88
CA ILE A 42 -0.78 -20.11 -6.62
C ILE A 42 -0.50 -19.16 -5.46
N ASN A 43 0.69 -18.56 -5.41
CA ASN A 43 1.08 -17.61 -4.36
C ASN A 43 0.15 -16.40 -4.34
N GLU A 44 -0.22 -15.83 -5.48
CA GLU A 44 -1.20 -14.74 -5.57
C GLU A 44 -2.60 -15.18 -5.15
N LEU A 45 -3.06 -16.38 -5.53
CA LEU A 45 -4.35 -16.92 -5.13
C LEU A 45 -4.40 -17.27 -3.64
N THR A 46 -3.30 -17.72 -3.04
CA THR A 46 -3.19 -17.97 -1.59
C THR A 46 -2.95 -16.69 -0.80
N ASN A 47 -2.22 -15.73 -1.35
CA ASN A 47 -2.00 -14.40 -0.76
C ASN A 47 -3.17 -13.44 -1.00
N ALA A 48 -4.18 -13.83 -1.77
CA ALA A 48 -5.42 -13.07 -1.95
C ALA A 48 -6.18 -12.83 -0.61
N GLY A 49 -5.77 -13.49 0.48
CA GLY A 49 -6.17 -13.12 1.86
C GLY A 49 -5.62 -11.79 2.36
N THR A 50 -4.52 -11.29 1.79
CA THR A 50 -3.80 -10.05 2.17
C THR A 50 -3.37 -9.29 0.92
N SER A 51 -4.36 -8.97 0.07
CA SER A 51 -4.22 -8.26 -1.20
C SER A 51 -3.53 -6.89 -1.04
N THR A 52 -2.40 -6.71 -1.71
CA THR A 52 -1.73 -5.42 -1.94
C THR A 52 -2.68 -4.33 -2.42
N PHE A 53 -3.70 -4.66 -3.22
CA PHE A 53 -4.74 -3.71 -3.64
C PHE A 53 -5.62 -3.21 -2.48
N LYS A 54 -6.01 -4.09 -1.55
CA LYS A 54 -6.75 -3.66 -0.34
C LYS A 54 -5.87 -2.80 0.57
N ALA A 55 -4.58 -3.15 0.69
CA ALA A 55 -3.61 -2.36 1.43
C ALA A 55 -3.42 -0.97 0.80
N ASP A 56 -3.26 -0.89 -0.53
CA ASP A 56 -3.10 0.36 -1.27
C ASP A 56 -4.35 1.25 -1.20
N VAL A 57 -5.54 0.67 -1.34
CA VAL A 57 -6.81 1.40 -1.21
C VAL A 57 -7.00 1.90 0.23
N SER A 58 -6.69 1.06 1.22
CA SER A 58 -6.72 1.44 2.64
C SER A 58 -5.74 2.57 2.92
N LEU A 59 -4.51 2.46 2.43
CA LEU A 59 -3.47 3.48 2.58
C LEU A 59 -3.91 4.80 1.93
N LYS A 60 -4.42 4.76 0.70
CA LYS A 60 -4.94 5.94 0.02
C LYS A 60 -6.10 6.59 0.80
N HIS A 61 -7.03 5.79 1.31
CA HIS A 61 -8.16 6.29 2.09
C HIS A 61 -7.70 6.94 3.40
N VAL A 62 -6.80 6.27 4.13
CA VAL A 62 -6.22 6.79 5.38
C VAL A 62 -5.46 8.08 5.12
N LEU A 63 -4.54 8.09 4.16
CA LEU A 63 -3.74 9.27 3.83
C LEU A 63 -4.62 10.43 3.37
N SER A 64 -5.56 10.20 2.46
CA SER A 64 -6.46 11.26 1.98
C SER A 64 -7.30 11.86 3.12
N SER A 65 -7.82 11.02 4.01
CA SER A 65 -8.60 11.49 5.16
C SER A 65 -7.74 12.30 6.13
N SER A 66 -6.52 11.83 6.42
CA SER A 66 -5.56 12.52 7.27
C SER A 66 -5.15 13.88 6.70
N TYR A 67 -4.81 13.95 5.42
CA TYR A 67 -4.45 15.22 4.76
C TYR A 67 -5.62 16.20 4.72
N ASN A 68 -6.85 15.73 4.48
CA ASN A 68 -8.04 16.60 4.53
C ASN A 68 -8.22 17.22 5.92
N ILE A 69 -8.00 16.46 7.00
CA ILE A 69 -8.10 16.97 8.37
C ILE A 69 -6.98 17.98 8.67
N ILE A 70 -5.75 17.71 8.20
CA ILE A 70 -4.61 18.62 8.33
C ILE A 70 -4.93 19.95 7.64
N HIS A 71 -5.37 19.91 6.38
CA HIS A 71 -5.73 21.11 5.63
C HIS A 71 -6.96 21.83 6.22
N LEU A 72 -7.92 21.09 6.78
CA LEU A 72 -9.05 21.70 7.48
C LEU A 72 -8.59 22.49 8.71
N ALA A 73 -7.63 21.97 9.48
CA ALA A 73 -7.08 22.69 10.62
C ALA A 73 -6.41 24.01 10.20
N VAL A 74 -5.61 23.98 9.12
CA VAL A 74 -4.99 25.17 8.54
C VAL A 74 -6.05 26.15 8.04
N PHE A 75 -7.06 25.67 7.33
CA PHE A 75 -8.18 26.47 6.84
C PHE A 75 -8.94 27.15 7.98
N ILE A 76 -9.21 26.45 9.10
CA ILE A 76 -9.86 27.04 10.27
C ILE A 76 -9.01 28.18 10.85
N ILE A 77 -7.69 27.99 10.98
CA ILE A 77 -6.78 29.02 11.49
C ILE A 77 -6.78 30.26 10.59
N MET A 78 -6.73 30.06 9.27
CA MET A 78 -6.81 31.14 8.29
C MET A 78 -8.19 31.81 8.29
N SER A 79 -9.27 31.06 8.47
CA SER A 79 -10.63 31.63 8.53
C SER A 79 -10.83 32.55 9.73
N ALA A 80 -10.16 32.26 10.85
CA ALA A 80 -10.15 33.10 12.04
C ALA A 80 -9.14 34.26 11.94
N ASN A 81 -8.16 34.18 11.03
CA ASN A 81 -7.07 35.14 10.86
C ASN A 81 -6.77 35.34 9.36
N PRO A 82 -7.59 36.13 8.64
CA PRO A 82 -7.53 36.23 7.18
C PRO A 82 -6.22 36.80 6.62
N GLU A 83 -5.42 37.46 7.46
CA GLU A 83 -4.15 38.08 7.07
C GLU A 83 -2.96 37.11 7.15
N LEU A 84 -3.15 35.92 7.72
CA LEU A 84 -2.10 34.90 7.77
C LEU A 84 -1.96 34.19 6.41
N SER A 85 -0.72 34.02 5.97
CA SER A 85 -0.41 33.10 4.89
C SER A 85 -0.66 31.65 5.30
N GLU A 86 -0.86 30.78 4.31
CA GLU A 86 -1.02 29.34 4.53
C GLU A 86 0.17 28.74 5.29
N ASP A 87 1.40 29.18 4.97
CA ASP A 87 2.62 28.73 5.64
C ASP A 87 2.61 29.09 7.13
N ALA A 88 2.24 30.33 7.47
CA ALA A 88 2.16 30.78 8.86
C ALA A 88 1.06 30.04 9.64
N ALA A 89 -0.10 29.81 9.01
CA ALA A 89 -1.18 29.02 9.60
C ALA A 89 -0.77 27.54 9.80
N THR A 90 -0.01 26.98 8.88
CA THR A 90 0.55 25.63 8.97
C THR A 90 1.57 25.50 10.09
N GLU A 91 2.40 26.52 10.32
CA GLU A 91 3.33 26.55 11.45
C GLU A 91 2.59 26.56 12.80
N ILE A 92 1.53 27.36 12.91
CA ILE A 92 0.66 27.38 14.09
C ILE A 92 0.01 26.00 14.31
N ALA A 93 -0.58 25.42 13.26
CA ALA A 93 -1.17 24.08 13.34
C ALA A 93 -0.15 23.03 13.78
N SER A 94 1.07 23.08 13.23
CA SER A 94 2.16 22.17 13.57
C SER A 94 2.57 22.29 15.02
N LYS A 95 2.72 23.52 15.52
CA LYS A 95 3.16 23.79 16.89
C LYS A 95 2.12 23.39 17.94
N PHE A 96 0.84 23.64 17.69
CA PHE A 96 -0.20 23.49 18.71
C PHE A 96 -1.09 22.26 18.57
N ILE A 97 -1.26 21.74 17.35
CA ILE A 97 -2.13 20.61 17.05
C ILE A 97 -1.28 19.37 16.75
N PHE A 98 -0.46 19.41 15.69
CA PHE A 98 0.20 18.20 15.19
C PHE A 98 1.28 17.69 16.17
N SER A 99 2.05 18.57 16.80
CA SER A 99 3.05 18.17 17.81
C SER A 99 2.44 17.39 18.98
N LYS A 100 1.31 17.87 19.52
CA LYS A 100 0.62 17.25 20.65
C LYS A 100 -0.02 15.93 20.25
N SER A 101 -0.65 15.90 19.08
CA SER A 101 -1.22 14.67 18.52
C SER A 101 -0.16 13.60 18.31
N ASN A 102 0.99 13.96 17.71
CA ASN A 102 2.11 13.05 17.51
C ASN A 102 2.68 12.53 18.83
N ALA A 103 2.88 13.40 19.82
CA ALA A 103 3.35 12.99 21.14
C ALA A 103 2.38 11.99 21.81
N ARG A 104 1.07 12.21 21.66
CA ARG A 104 0.05 11.30 22.21
C ARG A 104 0.01 9.97 21.49
N VAL A 105 0.12 9.98 20.16
CA VAL A 105 0.23 8.75 19.35
C VAL A 105 1.48 7.97 19.74
N SER A 106 2.65 8.61 19.79
CA SER A 106 3.91 7.95 20.18
C SER A 106 3.82 7.32 21.58
N ASN A 107 3.20 8.01 22.55
CA ASN A 107 2.97 7.43 23.88
C ASN A 107 2.05 6.21 23.85
N ILE A 108 1.00 6.21 23.03
CA ILE A 108 0.12 5.05 22.85
C ILE A 108 0.90 3.90 22.20
N MET A 109 1.71 4.17 21.17
CA MET A 109 2.51 3.15 20.50
C MET A 109 3.54 2.51 21.44
N LYS A 110 4.16 3.31 22.32
CA LYS A 110 5.02 2.82 23.41
C LYS A 110 4.26 1.94 24.41
N GLN A 111 3.07 2.36 24.83
CA GLN A 111 2.22 1.57 25.73
C GLN A 111 1.77 0.24 25.12
N LEU A 112 1.62 0.19 23.80
CA LEU A 112 1.26 -1.02 23.05
C LEU A 112 2.48 -1.89 22.70
N GLY A 113 3.71 -1.46 23.01
CA GLY A 113 4.94 -2.20 22.70
C GLY A 113 5.28 -2.26 21.21
N VAL A 114 4.79 -1.29 20.42
CA VAL A 114 5.00 -1.24 18.96
C VAL A 114 6.21 -0.36 18.59
N GLU A 115 6.53 0.64 19.41
CA GLU A 115 7.67 1.55 19.25
C GLU A 115 8.40 1.71 20.59
N ASP A 116 9.74 1.87 20.57
CA ASP A 116 10.58 2.11 21.76
C ASP A 116 10.42 3.53 22.34
#